data_AF-A0A505HU33-F1
#
_entry.id   AF-A0A505HU33-F1
#
_cell.length_a   1.000
_cell.length_b   1.000
_cell.length_c   1.000
_cell.angle_alpha   90.00
_cell.angle_beta   90.00
_cell.angle_gamma   90.00
#
_symmetry.space_group_name_H-M   'P 1'
#
loop_
_entity.id
_entity.type
_entity.pdbx_description
1 polymer ?
#
loop_
_entity_poly.entity_id
_entity_poly.type
_entity_poly.pdbx_seq_one_letter_code
_entity_poly.pdbx_strand_id
1 'polypeptide(L)'
;MYGAFLGRLGEKLFKDVRGMKRYHRLVNGMMADAASMSGHVFSWLTKAHDSATGPGLTDADVYFESVMLASVRESLPGNLSTAYEKLAHKIWSVFPTPDDIRSSQSMQRCTYFQACIKETLRNSPAVARCPYRPVEKGDTIIVDGHDSSRVLRRYKHL
;
A
#
# COMPACT_ATOMS: atom_id res chain seq x y z
N MET A 1 -21.90 -12.69 -1.48
CA MET A 1 -20.67 -13.40 -1.06
C MET A 1 -19.54 -13.01 -2.00
N TYR A 2 -18.78 -11.96 -1.70
CA TYR A 2 -17.45 -11.69 -2.28
C TYR A 2 -16.73 -10.77 -1.29
N GLY A 3 -16.16 -11.37 -0.25
CA GLY A 3 -15.24 -10.70 0.66
C GLY A 3 -13.93 -10.50 -0.07
N ALA A 4 -13.56 -9.24 -0.32
CA ALA A 4 -12.25 -8.88 -0.81
C ALA A 4 -11.20 -9.49 0.13
N PHE A 5 -10.29 -10.28 -0.45
CA PHE A 5 -9.20 -10.97 0.22
C PHE A 5 -8.25 -9.95 0.88
N LEU A 6 -8.57 -9.54 2.11
CA LEU A 6 -7.59 -8.99 3.05
C LEU A 6 -6.51 -10.08 3.26
N GLY A 7 -5.28 -9.78 2.84
CA GLY A 7 -4.28 -10.77 2.48
C GLY A 7 -3.80 -11.73 3.59
N ARG A 8 -3.26 -12.88 3.14
CA ARG A 8 -2.67 -13.97 3.96
C ARG A 8 -1.57 -13.53 4.93
N LEU A 9 -0.90 -12.39 4.74
CA LEU A 9 0.15 -11.93 5.66
C LEU A 9 -0.47 -11.31 6.92
N GLY A 10 -1.45 -10.41 6.77
CA GLY A 10 -2.15 -9.84 7.92
C GLY A 10 -2.91 -10.91 8.70
N GLU A 11 -3.50 -11.88 7.99
CA GLU A 11 -4.00 -13.09 8.65
C GLU A 11 -2.88 -13.87 9.35
N LYS A 12 -1.74 -14.18 8.75
CA LYS A 12 -0.71 -15.00 9.42
C LYS A 12 0.03 -14.26 10.56
N LEU A 13 0.21 -12.94 10.43
CA LEU A 13 0.92 -12.10 11.38
C LEU A 13 0.01 -11.54 12.47
N PHE A 14 -1.29 -11.36 12.20
CA PHE A 14 -2.24 -10.74 13.12
C PHE A 14 -3.49 -11.60 13.40
N LYS A 15 -3.57 -12.86 12.93
CA LYS A 15 -4.63 -13.82 13.37
C LYS A 15 -4.60 -14.07 14.87
N ASP A 16 -3.46 -13.84 15.50
CA ASP A 16 -3.21 -14.17 16.89
C ASP A 16 -2.36 -13.08 17.54
N VAL A 17 -2.68 -12.77 18.80
CA VAL A 17 -1.98 -11.82 19.67
C VAL A 17 -0.48 -12.08 19.70
N ARG A 18 -0.05 -13.34 19.55
CA ARG A 18 1.38 -13.70 19.47
C ARG A 18 2.09 -13.09 18.26
N GLY A 19 1.44 -13.04 17.11
CA GLY A 19 2.02 -12.46 15.90
C GLY A 19 2.09 -10.92 15.98
N MET A 20 1.06 -10.29 16.52
CA MET A 20 1.07 -8.84 16.79
C MET A 20 2.18 -8.46 17.78
N LYS A 21 2.36 -9.23 18.87
CA LYS A 21 3.48 -9.04 19.82
C LYS A 21 4.85 -9.22 19.17
N ARG A 22 5.00 -10.16 18.22
CA ARG A 22 6.25 -10.34 17.47
C ARG A 22 6.54 -9.16 16.56
N TYR A 23 5.52 -8.67 15.85
CA TYR A 23 5.66 -7.49 14.99
C TYR A 23 5.99 -6.24 15.79
N HIS A 24 5.30 -6.01 16.91
CA HIS A 24 5.62 -4.90 17.82
C HIS A 24 7.04 -4.96 18.37
N ARG A 25 7.53 -6.15 18.75
CA ARG A 25 8.94 -6.31 19.16
C ARG A 25 9.93 -6.03 18.04
N LEU A 26 9.61 -6.44 16.80
CA LEU A 26 10.45 -6.18 15.64
C LEU A 26 10.55 -4.67 15.37
N VAL A 27 9.41 -3.97 15.35
CA VAL A 27 9.36 -2.51 15.11
C VAL A 27 10.09 -1.78 16.23
N ASN A 28 9.87 -2.14 17.50
CA ASN A 28 10.60 -1.51 18.61
C ASN A 28 12.11 -1.73 18.53
N GLY A 29 12.57 -2.91 18.09
CA GLY A 29 13.99 -3.14 17.84
C GLY A 29 14.52 -2.23 16.73
N MET A 30 13.81 -2.14 15.61
CA MET A 30 14.19 -1.26 14.49
C MET A 30 14.16 0.23 14.86
N MET A 31 13.26 0.65 15.76
CA MET A 31 13.21 2.03 16.27
C MET A 31 14.36 2.32 17.23
N ALA A 32 14.71 1.38 18.11
CA ALA A 32 15.88 1.51 18.99
C ALA A 32 17.18 1.61 18.16
N ASP A 33 17.28 0.82 17.10
CA ASP A 33 18.44 0.81 16.21
C ASP A 33 18.42 1.95 15.17
N ALA A 34 17.29 2.68 15.03
CA ALA A 34 17.08 3.68 13.99
C ALA A 34 18.14 4.79 13.95
N ALA A 35 18.74 5.11 15.11
CA ALA A 35 19.83 6.07 15.21
C ALA A 35 21.12 5.60 14.50
N SER A 36 21.33 4.27 14.44
CA SER A 36 22.48 3.64 13.78
C SER A 36 22.20 3.25 12.32
N MET A 37 20.93 3.17 11.93
CA MET A 37 20.49 2.75 10.60
C MET A 37 20.26 3.95 9.66
N SER A 38 21.35 4.57 9.18
CA SER A 38 21.26 5.68 8.21
C SER A 38 20.55 5.23 6.92
N GLY A 39 19.51 5.96 6.51
CA GLY A 39 18.75 5.67 5.27
C GLY A 39 17.61 4.67 5.45
N HIS A 40 17.34 4.22 6.68
CA HIS A 40 16.18 3.38 6.97
C HIS A 40 14.92 4.22 7.22
N VAL A 41 13.73 3.72 6.87
CA VAL A 41 12.47 4.46 7.01
C VAL A 41 12.22 4.91 8.47
N PHE A 42 12.54 4.07 9.45
CA PHE A 42 12.42 4.42 10.87
C PHE A 42 13.39 5.52 11.30
N SER A 43 14.55 5.66 10.66
CA SER A 43 15.48 6.76 10.93
C SER A 43 14.92 8.13 10.50
N TRP A 44 14.02 8.14 9.50
CA TRP A 44 13.31 9.34 9.07
C TRP A 44 12.07 9.58 9.91
N LEU A 45 11.26 8.56 10.16
CA LEU A 45 10.02 8.68 10.94
C LEU A 45 10.29 9.15 12.38
N THR A 46 11.34 8.64 13.03
CA THR A 46 11.73 9.05 14.39
C THR A 46 12.27 10.48 14.48
N LYS A 47 12.71 11.06 13.35
CA LYS A 47 13.20 12.45 13.27
C LYS A 47 12.18 13.39 12.61
N ALA A 48 11.07 12.84 12.11
CA ALA A 48 10.06 13.61 11.41
C ALA A 48 9.30 14.48 12.40
N HIS A 49 9.09 15.73 12.01
CA HIS A 49 8.43 16.73 12.82
C HIS A 49 7.45 17.49 11.96
N ASP A 50 6.26 17.77 12.48
CA ASP A 50 5.33 18.63 11.76
C ASP A 50 5.87 20.06 11.75
N SER A 51 6.03 20.61 10.54
CA SER A 51 6.43 22.00 10.32
C SER A 51 5.36 23.01 10.76
N ALA A 52 4.08 22.61 10.85
CA ALA A 52 2.97 23.49 11.16
C ALA A 52 2.59 23.48 12.65
N THR A 53 2.45 22.30 13.26
CA THR A 53 2.04 22.19 14.68
C THR A 53 3.20 21.95 15.64
N GLY A 54 4.34 21.46 15.16
CA GLY A 54 5.54 21.33 15.98
C GLY A 54 5.67 20.11 16.92
N PRO A 55 4.84 19.06 16.90
CA PRO A 55 5.21 17.78 17.51
C PRO A 55 5.76 16.80 16.48
N GLY A 56 6.62 15.89 16.95
CA GLY A 56 7.05 14.71 16.20
C GLY A 56 6.08 13.54 16.34
N LEU A 57 6.25 12.52 15.51
CA LEU A 57 5.49 11.27 15.62
C LEU A 57 5.82 10.56 16.94
N THR A 58 4.80 10.09 17.65
CA THR A 58 5.02 9.25 18.83
C THR A 58 5.41 7.82 18.42
N ASP A 59 6.03 7.06 19.32
CA ASP A 59 6.35 5.65 19.07
C ASP A 59 5.12 4.82 18.67
N ALA A 60 3.95 5.17 19.23
CA ALA A 60 2.69 4.55 18.87
C ALA A 60 2.28 4.89 17.43
N ASP A 61 2.43 6.15 17.02
CA ASP A 61 2.14 6.59 15.65
C ASP A 61 3.06 5.90 14.65
N VAL A 62 4.37 5.86 14.94
CA VAL A 62 5.35 5.17 14.09
C VAL A 62 5.03 3.67 13.97
N TYR A 63 4.60 3.04 15.07
CA TYR A 63 4.12 1.66 15.04
C TYR A 63 2.89 1.50 14.15
N PHE A 64 1.85 2.31 14.32
CA PHE A 64 0.62 2.22 13.51
C PHE A 64 0.89 2.46 12.03
N GLU A 65 1.72 3.45 11.71
CA GLU A 65 2.13 3.73 10.33
C GLU A 65 2.90 2.55 9.73
N SER A 66 3.81 1.92 10.50
CA SER A 66 4.53 0.74 10.02
C SER A 66 3.60 -0.43 9.71
N VAL A 67 2.58 -0.66 10.55
CA VAL A 67 1.53 -1.67 10.32
C VAL A 67 0.77 -1.34 9.03
N MET A 68 0.42 -0.06 8.83
CA MET A 68 -0.33 0.37 7.65
C MET A 68 0.50 0.18 6.37
N LEU A 69 1.76 0.63 6.37
CA LEU A 69 2.68 0.46 5.25
C LEU A 69 2.93 -1.01 4.92
N ALA A 70 3.11 -1.86 5.93
CA ALA A 70 3.28 -3.31 5.73
C ALA A 70 2.00 -4.00 5.21
N SER A 71 0.84 -3.38 5.39
CA SER A 71 -0.45 -3.90 4.94
C SER A 71 -0.71 -3.62 3.46
N VAL A 72 0.00 -2.66 2.84
CA VAL A 72 -0.09 -2.40 1.41
C VAL A 72 0.63 -3.52 0.66
N ARG A 73 -0.13 -4.44 0.07
CA ARG A 73 0.39 -5.42 -0.89
C ARG A 73 -0.24 -5.24 -2.26
N GLU A 74 0.61 -5.32 -3.28
CA GLU A 74 0.18 -5.60 -4.65
C GLU A 74 -0.23 -7.07 -4.74
N SER A 75 -1.49 -7.32 -5.08
CA SER A 75 -1.95 -8.64 -5.51
C SER A 75 -1.54 -8.84 -6.97
N LEU A 76 -0.50 -9.63 -7.21
CA LEU A 76 -0.24 -10.19 -8.55
C LEU A 76 -1.24 -11.33 -8.78
N PRO A 77 -2.19 -11.21 -9.73
CA PRO A 77 -3.13 -12.26 -10.05
C PRO A 77 -2.39 -13.44 -10.71
N GLY A 78 -2.76 -14.66 -10.34
CA GLY A 78 -2.10 -15.91 -10.76
C GLY A 78 -2.33 -16.33 -12.22
N ASN A 79 -2.93 -15.49 -13.07
CA ASN A 79 -3.33 -15.85 -14.44
C ASN A 79 -2.51 -15.13 -15.53
N LEU A 80 -1.21 -15.00 -15.31
CA LEU A 80 -0.28 -14.43 -16.29
C LEU A 80 0.58 -15.49 -17.00
N SER A 81 0.18 -16.77 -17.06
CA SER A 81 1.09 -17.84 -17.51
C SER A 81 1.70 -17.60 -18.91
N THR A 82 0.92 -17.12 -19.87
CA THR A 82 1.41 -16.78 -21.22
C THR A 82 2.18 -15.45 -21.28
N ALA A 83 1.84 -14.49 -20.42
CA ALA A 83 2.57 -13.24 -20.30
C ALA A 83 3.89 -13.40 -19.54
N TYR A 84 3.98 -14.40 -18.65
CA TYR A 84 5.12 -14.67 -17.80
C TYR A 84 6.33 -15.11 -18.62
N GLU A 85 6.16 -16.03 -19.58
CA GLU A 85 7.26 -16.49 -20.43
C GLU A 85 7.86 -15.33 -21.23
N LYS A 86 7.00 -14.52 -21.85
CA LYS A 86 7.41 -13.32 -22.60
C LYS A 86 8.05 -12.27 -21.69
N LEU A 87 7.57 -12.12 -20.46
CA LEU A 87 8.13 -11.20 -19.48
C LEU A 87 9.50 -11.67 -18.99
N ALA A 88 9.63 -12.94 -18.62
CA ALA A 88 10.87 -13.56 -18.18
C ALA A 88 11.94 -13.41 -19.26
N HIS A 89 11.63 -13.75 -20.51
CA HIS A 89 12.57 -13.57 -21.63
C HIS A 89 13.03 -12.11 -21.77
N LYS A 90 12.11 -11.14 -21.64
CA LYS A 90 12.46 -9.71 -21.70
C LYS A 90 13.30 -9.24 -20.53
N ILE A 91 13.02 -9.71 -19.31
CA ILE A 91 13.82 -9.40 -18.12
C ILE A 91 15.24 -9.95 -18.29
N TRP A 92 15.40 -11.21 -18.67
CA TRP A 92 16.71 -11.82 -18.89
C TRP A 92 17.50 -11.19 -20.05
N SER A 93 16.83 -10.63 -21.06
CA SER A 93 17.50 -9.88 -22.13
C SER A 93 18.06 -8.52 -21.67
N VAL A 94 17.53 -7.95 -20.58
CA VAL A 94 17.93 -6.64 -20.04
C VAL A 94 18.86 -6.79 -18.82
N PHE A 95 18.69 -7.86 -18.05
CA PHE A 95 19.44 -8.17 -16.84
C PHE A 95 20.17 -9.51 -17.03
N PRO A 96 21.45 -9.49 -17.41
CA PRO A 96 22.23 -10.70 -17.67
C PRO A 96 22.37 -11.60 -16.44
N THR A 97 22.39 -10.98 -15.24
CA THR A 97 22.48 -11.70 -13.97
C THR A 97 21.30 -11.38 -13.05
N PRO A 98 20.92 -12.30 -12.15
CA PRO A 98 19.90 -12.03 -11.13
C PRO A 98 20.26 -10.83 -10.25
N ASP A 99 21.55 -10.63 -9.96
CA ASP A 99 22.06 -9.56 -9.10
C ASP A 99 21.93 -8.16 -9.72
N ASP A 100 21.75 -8.10 -11.04
CA ASP A 100 21.48 -6.88 -11.79
C ASP A 100 20.01 -6.46 -11.71
N ILE A 101 19.11 -7.36 -11.29
CA ILE A 101 17.68 -7.07 -11.11
C ILE A 101 17.50 -6.17 -9.88
N ARG A 102 17.57 -4.87 -10.12
CA ARG A 102 17.36 -3.83 -9.12
C ARG A 102 16.27 -2.87 -9.59
N SER A 103 15.74 -2.07 -8.66
CA SER A 103 14.90 -0.90 -8.95
C SER A 103 15.72 0.18 -9.67
N SER A 104 16.14 -0.14 -10.89
CA SER A 104 17.02 0.64 -11.74
C SER A 104 16.21 1.28 -12.86
N GLN A 105 16.80 2.28 -13.51
CA GLN A 105 16.18 2.92 -14.68
C GLN A 105 15.94 1.92 -15.82
N SER A 106 16.74 0.85 -15.91
CA SER A 106 16.54 -0.26 -16.86
C SER A 106 15.22 -1.00 -16.62
N MET A 107 14.84 -1.21 -15.35
CA MET A 107 13.56 -1.85 -15.00
C MET A 107 12.37 -0.95 -15.33
N GLN A 108 12.51 0.37 -15.13
CA GLN A 108 11.49 1.35 -15.52
C GLN A 108 11.31 1.44 -17.04
N ARG A 109 12.38 1.25 -17.82
CA ARG A 109 12.35 1.23 -19.29
C ARG A 109 11.75 -0.03 -19.89
N CYS A 110 11.55 -1.10 -19.11
CA CYS A 110 10.89 -2.31 -19.59
C CYS A 110 9.38 -2.07 -19.77
N THR A 111 8.98 -1.55 -20.93
CA THR A 111 7.59 -1.20 -21.25
C THR A 111 6.63 -2.38 -21.05
N TYR A 112 7.08 -3.59 -21.38
CA TYR A 112 6.23 -4.78 -21.22
C TYR A 112 5.98 -5.13 -19.76
N PHE A 113 7.00 -5.03 -18.90
CA PHE A 113 6.84 -5.23 -17.45
C PHE A 113 5.87 -4.19 -16.86
N GLN A 114 6.06 -2.91 -17.22
CA GLN A 114 5.17 -1.84 -16.79
C GLN A 114 3.73 -2.04 -17.28
N ALA A 115 3.54 -2.54 -18.51
CA ALA A 115 2.22 -2.88 -19.04
C ALA A 115 1.59 -4.05 -18.26
N CYS A 116 2.36 -5.10 -17.91
CA CYS A 116 1.87 -6.20 -17.09
C CYS A 116 1.45 -5.76 -15.69
N ILE A 117 2.20 -4.85 -15.05
CA ILE A 117 1.82 -4.25 -13.75
C ILE A 117 0.52 -3.46 -13.89
N LYS A 118 0.43 -2.57 -14.89
CA LYS A 118 -0.77 -1.75 -15.12
C LYS A 118 -2.00 -2.62 -15.37
N GLU A 119 -1.88 -3.65 -16.19
CA GLU A 119 -2.98 -4.56 -16.51
C GLU A 119 -3.38 -5.41 -15.31
N THR A 120 -2.42 -5.80 -14.49
CA THR A 120 -2.65 -6.44 -13.19
C THR A 120 -3.49 -5.52 -12.28
N LEU A 121 -3.07 -4.26 -12.12
CA LEU A 121 -3.80 -3.30 -11.28
C LEU A 121 -5.17 -2.93 -11.85
N ARG A 122 -5.36 -3.02 -13.18
CA ARG A 122 -6.66 -2.83 -13.83
C ARG A 122 -7.63 -3.98 -13.53
N ASN A 123 -7.15 -5.23 -13.60
CA ASN A 123 -7.96 -6.42 -13.36
C ASN A 123 -8.12 -6.75 -11.88
N SER A 124 -7.18 -6.33 -11.04
CA SER A 124 -7.14 -6.59 -9.61
C SER A 124 -6.70 -5.32 -8.90
N PRO A 125 -7.57 -4.29 -8.85
CA PRO A 125 -7.26 -3.05 -8.17
C PRO A 125 -7.03 -3.33 -6.68
N ALA A 126 -5.99 -2.71 -6.10
CA ALA A 126 -5.66 -2.86 -4.69
C ALA A 126 -6.83 -2.43 -3.77
N VAL A 127 -7.64 -1.48 -4.23
CA VAL A 127 -8.90 -1.09 -3.58
C VAL A 127 -10.04 -1.37 -4.55
N ALA A 128 -10.82 -2.41 -4.29
CA ALA A 128 -11.92 -2.86 -5.15
C ALA A 128 -13.11 -1.87 -5.22
N ARG A 129 -13.12 -0.83 -4.38
CA ARG A 129 -14.19 0.17 -4.28
C ARG A 129 -13.60 1.58 -4.32
N CYS A 130 -14.41 2.53 -4.76
CA CYS A 130 -14.07 3.94 -4.63
C CYS A 130 -13.81 4.27 -3.14
N PRO A 131 -12.70 4.94 -2.79
CA PRO A 131 -12.45 5.41 -1.44
C PRO A 131 -13.62 6.27 -0.96
N TYR A 132 -14.07 6.05 0.27
CA TYR A 132 -15.09 6.89 0.87
C TYR A 132 -14.57 8.33 1.02
N ARG A 133 -15.44 9.29 0.73
CA ARG A 133 -15.22 10.72 0.96
C ARG A 133 -16.40 11.24 1.75
N PRO A 134 -16.19 11.78 2.97
CA PRO A 134 -17.26 12.46 3.68
C PRO A 134 -17.65 13.72 2.88
N VAL A 135 -18.95 14.00 2.83
CA VAL A 135 -19.49 15.25 2.30
C VAL A 135 -19.89 16.10 3.50
N GLU A 136 -19.31 17.27 3.64
CA GLU A 136 -19.59 18.15 4.78
C GLU A 136 -20.97 18.80 4.64
N LYS A 137 -21.57 19.18 5.77
CA LYS A 137 -22.89 19.79 5.79
C LYS A 137 -22.84 21.17 5.14
N GLY A 138 -23.37 21.29 3.94
CA GLY A 138 -23.38 22.53 3.15
C GLY A 138 -22.74 22.36 1.77
N ASP A 139 -21.98 21.28 1.58
CA ASP A 139 -21.38 20.96 0.30
C ASP A 139 -22.42 20.43 -0.68
N THR A 140 -22.54 21.10 -1.82
CA THR A 140 -23.33 20.64 -2.96
C THR A 140 -22.36 20.18 -4.04
N ILE A 141 -22.29 18.86 -4.26
CA ILE A 141 -21.50 18.29 -5.37
C ILE A 141 -22.51 17.86 -6.43
N ILE A 142 -22.44 18.49 -7.61
CA ILE A 142 -23.24 18.09 -8.77
C ILE A 142 -22.37 17.18 -9.63
N VAL A 143 -22.76 15.91 -9.74
CA VAL A 143 -22.13 14.93 -10.64
C VAL A 143 -23.18 14.50 -11.65
N ASP A 144 -22.93 14.70 -12.93
CA ASP A 144 -23.86 14.34 -14.03
C ASP A 144 -25.27 14.89 -13.83
N GLY A 145 -25.40 16.10 -13.27
CA GLY A 145 -26.69 16.74 -12.98
C GLY A 145 -27.38 16.23 -11.71
N HIS A 146 -26.79 15.28 -10.99
CA HIS A 146 -27.27 14.79 -9.70
C HIS A 146 -26.60 15.52 -8.54
N ASP A 147 -27.41 16.12 -7.68
CA ASP A 147 -26.99 16.79 -6.46
C ASP A 147 -26.81 15.79 -5.30
N SER A 148 -25.59 15.69 -4.79
CA SER A 148 -25.20 14.83 -3.65
C SER A 148 -25.94 15.16 -2.35
N SER A 149 -26.42 16.40 -2.17
CA SER A 149 -27.18 16.83 -0.99
C SER A 149 -28.53 16.09 -0.84
N ARG A 150 -29.08 15.60 -1.96
CA ARG A 150 -30.33 14.81 -2.00
C ARG A 150 -30.13 13.35 -1.60
N VAL A 151 -28.94 12.79 -1.85
CA VAL A 151 -28.61 11.39 -1.51
C VAL A 151 -28.46 11.22 0.00
N LEU A 152 -27.88 12.21 0.69
CA LEU A 152 -27.72 12.22 2.15
C LEU A 152 -29.05 12.26 2.92
N ARG A 153 -30.14 12.79 2.34
CA ARG A 153 -31.46 12.79 2.99
C ARG A 153 -32.11 11.41 3.06
N ARG A 154 -31.74 10.49 2.16
CA ARG A 154 -32.35 9.14 2.09
C ARG A 154 -31.84 8.17 3.16
N TYR A 155 -30.68 8.44 3.75
CA TYR A 155 -30.06 7.60 4.79
C TYR A 155 -30.31 8.08 6.23
N LYS A 156 -31.06 9.18 6.42
CA LYS A 156 -31.41 9.71 7.75
C LYS A 156 -32.73 9.17 8.34
N HIS A 157 -33.38 8.22 7.67
CA HIS A 157 -34.65 7.62 8.09
C HIS A 157 -34.62 6.08 8.22
N LEU A 158 -33.42 5.50 8.33
CA LEU A 158 -33.20 4.12 8.78
C LEU A 158 -32.42 4.17 10.09
#